data_AF-A0A0L8FWG8-F1
#
_entry.id   AF-A0A0L8FWG8-F1
#
_cell.length_a   1.000
_cell.length_b   1.000
_cell.length_c   1.000
_cell.angle_alpha   90.00
_cell.angle_beta   90.00
_cell.angle_gamma   90.00
#
_symmetry.space_group_name_H-M   'P 1'
#
loop_
_entity.id
_entity.type
_entity.pdbx_description
1 polymer ?
#
loop_
_entity_poly.entity_id
_entity_poly.type
_entity_poly.pdbx_seq_one_letter_code
_entity_poly.pdbx_strand_id
1 'polypeptide(L)'
;MLSVWKKPQGFLPTLKSTSIDPAHWEDISANRPLWRHTIKIGSADFKKARVARAELKRRERKQRFLLPKPAPSIPCPQCPRMFHATLGLQSHLRFKHPGK
;
A
#
# COMPACT_ATOMS: atom_id res chain seq x y z
N MET A 1 7.78 30.89 29.66
CA MET A 1 7.79 30.70 28.18
C MET A 1 7.06 29.39 27.89
N LEU A 2 5.86 29.47 27.32
CA LEU A 2 5.05 28.28 26.99
C LEU A 2 5.70 27.55 25.82
N SER A 3 6.14 26.32 26.04
CA SER A 3 6.64 25.45 24.97
C SER A 3 5.49 25.11 24.03
N VAL A 4 5.39 25.82 22.91
CA VAL A 4 4.53 25.48 21.77
C VAL A 4 5.02 24.14 21.22
N TRP A 5 4.35 23.06 21.58
CA TRP A 5 4.49 21.79 20.89
C TRP A 5 3.97 21.96 19.47
N LYS A 6 4.88 22.08 18.51
CA LYS A 6 4.55 22.18 17.09
C LYS A 6 3.91 20.85 16.67
N LYS A 7 2.63 20.90 16.24
CA LYS A 7 1.87 19.74 15.74
C LYS A 7 2.69 18.96 14.72
N PRO A 8 3.07 17.69 14.97
CA PRO A 8 3.84 16.92 14.00
C PRO A 8 2.98 16.63 12.76
N GLN A 9 3.50 17.05 11.60
CA GLN A 9 2.85 17.01 10.28
C GLN A 9 2.32 15.61 9.86
N GLY A 10 2.77 14.53 10.50
CA GLY A 10 2.37 13.14 10.20
C GLY A 10 1.24 12.57 11.07
N PHE A 11 0.79 13.28 12.11
CA PHE A 11 -0.22 12.79 13.04
C PHE A 11 -1.65 12.89 12.46
N LEU A 12 -1.97 14.02 11.82
CA LEU A 12 -3.30 14.30 11.26
C LEU A 12 -3.75 13.33 10.15
N PRO A 13 -2.91 12.90 9.19
CA PRO A 13 -3.31 11.92 8.18
C PRO A 13 -3.65 10.56 8.79
N THR A 14 -2.93 10.16 9.84
CA THR A 14 -3.15 8.90 10.56
C THR A 14 -4.44 8.95 11.37
N LEU A 15 -4.76 10.08 11.99
CA LEU A 15 -6.04 10.30 12.68
C LEU A 15 -7.25 10.23 11.74
N LYS A 16 -7.17 10.85 10.56
CA LYS A 16 -8.21 10.74 9.53
C LYS A 16 -8.50 9.30 9.14
N SER A 17 -7.45 8.47 9.07
CA SER A 17 -7.60 7.06 8.73
C SER A 17 -8.15 6.18 9.86
N THR A 18 -8.13 6.68 11.10
CA THR A 18 -8.59 5.99 12.32
C THR A 18 -9.95 6.49 12.81
N SER A 19 -10.66 7.28 12.01
CA SER A 19 -11.98 7.85 12.37
C SER A 19 -11.96 8.75 13.61
N ILE A 20 -10.78 9.29 13.96
CA ILE A 20 -10.62 10.25 15.06
C ILE A 20 -10.69 11.65 14.45
N ASP A 21 -11.61 12.47 14.94
CA ASP A 21 -11.79 13.83 14.42
C ASP A 21 -10.54 14.69 14.66
N PRO A 22 -9.86 15.17 13.60
CA PRO A 22 -8.70 16.05 13.71
C PRO A 22 -9.00 17.41 14.36
N ALA A 23 -10.28 17.81 14.47
CA ALA A 23 -10.67 19.06 15.13
C ALA A 23 -10.77 18.91 16.66
N HIS A 24 -11.22 17.75 17.15
CA HIS A 24 -11.56 17.53 18.56
C HIS A 24 -10.55 16.63 19.32
N TRP A 25 -9.47 16.17 18.68
CA TRP A 25 -8.55 15.23 19.31
C TRP A 25 -7.81 15.81 20.54
N GLU A 26 -7.59 17.13 20.60
CA GLU A 26 -6.96 17.79 21.74
C GLU A 26 -7.87 17.71 22.98
N ASP A 27 -9.15 18.03 22.82
CA ASP A 27 -10.16 17.93 23.87
C ASP A 27 -10.36 16.49 24.34
N ILE A 28 -10.38 15.53 23.40
CA ILE A 28 -10.46 14.11 23.70
C ILE A 28 -9.21 13.64 24.45
N SER A 29 -8.03 14.16 24.11
CA SER A 29 -6.76 13.79 24.74
C SER A 29 -6.63 14.30 26.18
N ALA A 30 -7.29 15.41 26.52
CA ALA A 30 -7.35 15.96 27.87
C ALA A 30 -8.08 15.01 28.83
N ASN A 31 -9.11 14.30 28.35
CA ASN A 31 -9.78 13.24 29.10
C ASN A 31 -9.10 11.89 28.84
N ARG A 32 -8.17 11.50 29.73
CA ARG A 32 -7.35 10.31 29.54
C ARG A 32 -8.12 8.98 29.42
N PRO A 33 -9.18 8.72 30.19
CA PRO A 33 -10.07 7.57 29.95
C PRO A 33 -10.72 7.57 28.56
N LEU A 34 -11.29 8.71 28.15
CA LEU A 34 -11.93 8.87 26.84
C LEU A 34 -10.92 8.70 25.70
N TRP A 35 -9.73 9.27 25.82
CA TRP A 35 -8.63 9.12 24.88
C TRP A 35 -8.27 7.66 24.62
N ARG A 36 -8.06 6.87 25.68
CA ARG A 36 -7.71 5.44 25.56
C ARG A 36 -8.80 4.66 24.84
N HIS A 37 -10.06 4.94 25.17
CA HIS A 37 -11.21 4.31 24.55
C HIS A 37 -11.28 4.62 23.04
N THR A 38 -11.22 5.91 22.69
CA THR A 38 -11.29 6.39 21.31
C THR A 38 -10.14 5.85 20.45
N ILE A 39 -8.91 5.84 20.97
CA ILE A 39 -7.75 5.29 20.26
C ILE A 39 -7.87 3.78 20.06
N LYS A 40 -8.37 3.05 21.05
CA LYS A 40 -8.58 1.60 20.94
C LYS A 40 -9.58 1.26 19.83
N ILE A 41 -10.68 2.00 19.75
CA ILE A 41 -11.68 1.82 18.69
C ILE A 41 -11.09 2.21 17.34
N GLY A 42 -10.54 3.42 17.22
CA GLY A 42 -10.02 3.93 15.94
C GLY A 42 -8.89 3.06 15.38
N SER A 43 -8.02 2.52 16.25
CA SER A 43 -6.96 1.59 15.83
C SER A 43 -7.50 0.23 15.40
N ALA A 44 -8.52 -0.31 16.08
CA ALA A 44 -9.16 -1.56 15.70
C ALA A 44 -9.84 -1.43 14.32
N ASP A 45 -10.53 -0.32 14.08
CA ASP A 45 -11.24 -0.09 12.82
C ASP A 45 -10.27 0.19 11.67
N PHE A 46 -9.21 0.97 11.92
CA PHE A 46 -8.14 1.13 10.94
C PHE A 46 -7.50 -0.21 10.56
N LYS A 47 -7.23 -1.07 11.55
CA LYS A 47 -6.69 -2.42 11.31
C LYS A 47 -7.66 -3.26 10.47
N LYS A 48 -8.95 -3.29 10.81
CA LYS A 48 -9.98 -4.00 10.02
C LYS A 48 -10.02 -3.50 8.58
N ALA A 49 -10.10 -2.19 8.38
CA ALA A 49 -10.14 -1.59 7.04
C ALA A 49 -8.85 -1.88 6.24
N ARG A 50 -7.70 -1.86 6.90
CA ARG A 50 -6.41 -2.24 6.29
C ARG A 50 -6.38 -3.71 5.85
N VAL A 51 -6.87 -4.62 6.67
CA VAL A 51 -6.94 -6.06 6.33
C VAL A 51 -7.91 -6.28 5.17
N ALA A 52 -9.11 -5.70 5.23
CA ALA A 52 -10.10 -5.81 4.15
C ALA A 52 -9.55 -5.30 2.80
N ARG A 53 -8.88 -4.14 2.79
CA ARG A 53 -8.21 -3.63 1.57
C ARG A 53 -7.11 -4.57 1.06
N ALA A 54 -6.33 -5.17 1.95
CA ALA A 54 -5.28 -6.11 1.57
C ALA A 54 -5.87 -7.42 1.00
N GLU A 55 -6.98 -7.91 1.57
CA GLU A 55 -7.70 -9.07 1.09
C GLU A 55 -8.34 -8.83 -0.28
N LEU A 56 -8.97 -7.68 -0.49
CA LEU A 56 -9.51 -7.28 -1.79
C LEU A 56 -8.42 -7.30 -2.86
N LYS A 57 -7.29 -6.62 -2.61
CA LYS A 57 -6.13 -6.63 -3.52
C LYS A 57 -5.55 -8.03 -3.73
N ARG A 58 -5.63 -8.93 -2.74
CA ARG A 58 -5.22 -10.33 -2.89
C ARG A 58 -6.19 -11.08 -3.81
N ARG A 59 -7.50 -10.90 -3.64
CA ARG A 59 -8.53 -11.50 -4.49
C ARG A 59 -8.44 -11.03 -5.93
N GLU A 60 -8.29 -9.72 -6.16
CA GLU A 60 -8.08 -9.14 -7.49
C GLU A 60 -6.85 -9.74 -8.19
N ARG A 61 -5.72 -9.89 -7.47
CA ARG A 61 -4.52 -10.55 -8.01
C ARG A 61 -4.80 -12.01 -8.39
N LYS A 62 -5.51 -12.78 -7.55
CA LYS A 62 -5.91 -14.15 -7.87
C LYS A 62 -6.81 -14.21 -9.11
N GLN A 63 -7.79 -13.32 -9.21
CA GLN A 63 -8.67 -13.24 -10.38
C GLN A 63 -7.90 -12.92 -11.66
N ARG A 64 -6.89 -12.04 -11.61
CA ARG A 64 -6.02 -11.77 -12.77
C ARG A 64 -5.29 -13.01 -13.30
N PHE A 65 -5.00 -14.00 -12.45
CA PHE A 65 -4.40 -15.26 -12.90
C PHE A 65 -5.41 -16.21 -13.57
N LEU A 66 -6.71 -16.03 -13.32
CA LEU A 66 -7.77 -16.80 -13.98
C LEU A 66 -8.11 -16.24 -15.36
N LEU A 67 -7.81 -14.96 -15.61
CA LEU A 67 -8.03 -14.35 -16.93
C LEU A 67 -7.01 -14.87 -17.94
N PRO A 68 -7.42 -15.09 -19.21
CA PRO A 68 -6.50 -15.42 -20.29
C PRO A 68 -5.38 -14.38 -20.39
N LYS A 69 -4.14 -14.86 -20.42
CA LYS A 69 -2.98 -13.99 -20.58
C LYS A 69 -2.92 -13.51 -22.04
N PRO A 70 -2.69 -12.21 -22.29
CA PRO A 70 -2.49 -11.73 -23.65
C PRO A 70 -1.25 -12.38 -24.28
N ALA A 71 -1.27 -12.52 -25.60
CA ALA A 71 -0.14 -13.03 -26.37
C ALA A 71 1.15 -12.23 -26.02
N PRO A 72 2.32 -12.89 -26.02
CA PRO A 72 3.56 -12.19 -25.75
C PRO A 72 3.81 -11.16 -26.86
N SER A 73 4.05 -9.90 -26.48
CA SER A 73 4.15 -8.77 -27.41
C SER A 73 5.56 -8.17 -27.48
N ILE A 74 6.48 -8.61 -26.61
CA ILE A 74 7.82 -8.04 -26.52
C ILE A 74 8.81 -8.97 -27.24
N PRO A 75 9.35 -8.59 -28.42
CA PRO A 75 10.32 -9.40 -29.14
C PRO A 75 11.71 -9.30 -28.50
N CYS A 76 12.49 -10.38 -28.59
CA CYS A 76 13.94 -10.30 -28.39
C CYS A 76 14.60 -9.73 -29.65
N PRO A 77 15.56 -8.79 -29.51
CA PRO A 77 16.28 -8.24 -30.66
C PRO A 77 17.25 -9.23 -31.32
N GLN A 78 17.58 -10.34 -30.67
CA GLN A 78 18.67 -11.25 -31.07
C GLN A 78 18.20 -12.66 -31.42
N CYS A 79 16.94 -13.00 -31.11
CA CYS A 79 16.37 -14.29 -31.44
C CYS A 79 14.84 -14.18 -31.62
N PRO A 80 14.16 -15.14 -32.26
CA PRO A 80 12.72 -15.06 -32.55
C PRO A 80 11.81 -15.24 -31.31
N ARG A 81 12.38 -15.20 -30.09
CA ARG A 81 11.61 -15.44 -28.86
C ARG A 81 10.82 -14.19 -28.46
N MET A 82 9.55 -14.39 -28.14
CA MET A 82 8.64 -13.36 -27.62
C MET A 82 8.47 -13.49 -26.10
N PHE A 83 8.30 -12.37 -25.40
CA PHE A 83 8.15 -12.29 -23.96
C PHE A 83 6.88 -11.53 -23.56
N HIS A 84 6.33 -11.87 -22.39
CA HIS A 84 5.17 -11.19 -21.81
C HIS A 84 5.55 -10.02 -20.88
N ALA A 85 6.82 -9.87 -20.53
CA ALA A 85 7.29 -8.85 -19.59
C ALA A 85 8.74 -8.48 -19.86
N THR A 86 9.07 -7.21 -19.66
CA THR A 86 10.42 -6.64 -19.85
C THR A 86 11.46 -7.33 -18.97
N LEU A 87 11.09 -7.70 -17.74
CA LEU A 87 11.97 -8.43 -16.83
C LEU A 87 12.40 -9.80 -17.39
N GLY A 88 11.48 -10.50 -18.05
CA GLY A 88 11.76 -11.78 -18.69
C GLY A 88 12.73 -11.63 -19.87
N LEU A 89 12.53 -10.61 -20.70
CA LEU A 89 13.46 -10.26 -21.76
C LEU A 89 14.84 -9.88 -21.20
N GLN A 90 14.90 -9.03 -20.18
CA GLN A 90 16.17 -8.60 -19.59
C GLN A 90 16.96 -9.77 -18.99
N SER A 91 16.28 -10.70 -18.31
CA SER A 91 16.90 -11.93 -17.83
C SER A 91 17.43 -12.77 -19.01
N HIS A 92 16.62 -12.92 -20.05
CA HIS A 92 17.01 -13.65 -21.25
C HIS A 92 18.25 -13.04 -21.92
N LEU A 93 18.28 -11.72 -22.13
CA LEU A 93 19.42 -11.03 -22.70
C LEU A 93 20.69 -11.29 -21.87
N ARG A 94 20.62 -11.17 -20.54
CA ARG A 94 21.76 -11.40 -19.66
C ARG A 94 22.36 -12.79 -19.76
N PHE A 95 21.54 -13.84 -19.88
CA PHE A 95 22.01 -15.22 -19.83
C PHE A 95 22.18 -15.90 -21.19
N LYS A 96 21.44 -15.45 -22.20
CA LYS A 96 21.46 -16.05 -23.55
C LYS A 96 22.19 -15.21 -24.58
N HIS A 97 22.37 -13.92 -24.30
CA HIS A 97 23.12 -13.01 -25.16
C HIS A 97 24.06 -12.12 -24.33
N PRO A 98 24.99 -12.73 -23.55
CA PRO A 98 25.96 -11.95 -22.80
C PRO A 98 26.88 -11.17 -23.76
N GLY A 99 27.06 -9.88 -23.52
CA GLY A 99 28.04 -9.07 -24.27
C GLY A 99 27.55 -8.41 -25.55
N LYS A 100 26.23 -8.23 -25.72
CA LYS A 100 25.66 -7.25 -26.65
C LYS A 100 24.98 -6.12 -25.88
#